data_AF-A0A166D8X5-F1
#
_entry.id   AF-A0A166D8X5-F1
#
_cell.length_a   1.000
_cell.length_b   1.000
_cell.length_c   1.000
_cell.angle_alpha   90.00
_cell.angle_beta   90.00
_cell.angle_gamma   90.00
#
_symmetry.space_group_name_H-M   'P 1'
#
loop_
_entity.id
_entity.type
_entity.pdbx_description
1 polymer ?
#
loop_
_entity_poly.entity_id
_entity_poly.type
_entity_poly.pdbx_seq_one_letter_code
_entity_poly.pdbx_strand_id
1 'polypeptide(L)'
;MEADSDLRSEILKYVAGADIPKSEYSNPLEGGTRYKIEHFSIPIAYPKIFTSRIKYNMMHLTGNEEIEGINPRLLKDIIKNRQFLENDEWGLFKSKIGPRRYKDLITAMAKVNLSSIDAKVSIDLKRILRLPTSLHSKVSMKCVEVKNRETFNPLKKAIPKFVEER
;
A
#
# COMPACT_ATOMS: atom_id res chain seq x y z
N MET A 1 5.34 19.58 17.14
CA MET A 1 5.47 18.28 16.43
C MET A 1 6.95 17.97 16.33
N GLU A 2 7.47 17.13 17.20
CA GLU A 2 8.92 16.83 17.36
C GLU A 2 9.34 15.53 16.64
N ALA A 3 8.71 15.22 15.51
CA ALA A 3 9.10 14.04 14.74
C ALA A 3 10.24 14.39 13.79
N ASP A 4 11.42 13.83 14.06
CA ASP A 4 12.59 13.91 13.19
C ASP A 4 12.39 13.15 11.87
N SER A 5 13.22 13.46 10.88
CA SER A 5 13.25 12.86 9.55
C SER A 5 13.25 11.32 9.61
N ASP A 6 14.04 10.73 10.51
CA ASP A 6 14.15 9.28 10.66
C ASP A 6 12.86 8.65 11.15
N LEU A 7 12.24 9.23 12.18
CA LEU A 7 10.95 8.78 12.69
C LEU A 7 9.85 8.90 11.62
N ARG A 8 9.86 9.97 10.82
CA ARG A 8 8.92 10.14 9.70
C ARG A 8 9.11 9.06 8.62
N SER A 9 10.34 8.67 8.36
CA SER A 9 10.67 7.57 7.43
C SER A 9 10.15 6.22 7.93
N GLU A 10 10.32 5.92 9.21
CA GLU A 10 9.78 4.69 9.81
C GLU A 10 8.25 4.65 9.80
N ILE A 11 7.61 5.75 10.20
CA ILE A 11 6.14 5.87 10.16
C ILE A 11 5.63 5.73 8.72
N LEU A 12 6.33 6.33 7.75
CA LEU A 12 5.96 6.21 6.33
C LEU A 12 5.96 4.75 5.89
N LYS A 13 7.04 4.01 6.14
CA LYS A 13 7.14 2.59 5.78
C LYS A 13 6.08 1.75 6.48
N TYR A 14 5.77 2.09 7.73
CA TYR A 14 4.71 1.45 8.51
C TYR A 14 3.32 1.66 7.87
N VAL A 15 2.95 2.90 7.56
CA VAL A 15 1.62 3.24 7.01
C VAL A 15 1.46 2.77 5.56
N ALA A 16 2.55 2.77 4.80
CA ALA A 16 2.59 2.28 3.43
C ALA A 16 2.44 0.76 3.32
N GLY A 17 2.86 0.01 4.34
CA GLY A 17 3.07 -1.43 4.20
C GLY A 17 4.24 -1.74 3.26
N ALA A 18 5.31 -0.95 3.34
CA ALA A 18 6.47 -1.03 2.45
C ALA A 18 7.59 -1.97 2.93
N ASP A 19 7.53 -2.44 4.19
CA ASP A 19 8.45 -3.41 4.76
C ASP A 19 7.77 -4.77 4.90
N ILE A 20 8.54 -5.84 4.79
CA ILE A 20 8.01 -7.19 4.94
C ILE A 20 7.91 -7.49 6.44
N PRO A 21 6.73 -7.90 6.98
CA PRO A 21 6.60 -8.27 8.38
C PRO A 21 7.55 -9.41 8.75
N LYS A 22 8.06 -9.38 9.97
CA LYS A 22 8.84 -10.50 10.51
C LYS A 22 7.97 -11.74 10.51
N SER A 23 8.49 -12.84 9.96
CA SER A 23 7.81 -14.13 9.95
C SER A 23 8.32 -15.06 11.04
N GLU A 24 9.53 -14.85 11.55
CA GLU A 24 10.11 -15.64 12.63
C GLU A 24 9.96 -14.90 13.96
N TYR A 25 9.30 -15.57 14.91
CA TYR A 25 9.15 -15.10 16.28
C TYR A 25 9.78 -16.12 17.22
N SER A 26 10.65 -15.66 18.12
CA SER A 26 11.20 -16.50 19.18
C SER A 26 10.29 -16.48 20.40
N ASN A 27 9.92 -17.64 20.92
CA ASN A 27 9.24 -17.72 22.21
C ASN A 27 10.27 -17.59 23.35
N PRO A 28 10.21 -16.54 24.20
CA PRO A 28 11.13 -16.38 25.32
C PRO A 28 10.96 -17.47 26.39
N LEU A 29 9.79 -18.11 26.44
CA LEU A 29 9.40 -19.04 27.51
C LEU A 29 9.75 -20.51 27.21
N GLU A 30 9.92 -20.88 25.94
CA GLU A 30 10.17 -22.27 25.50
C GLU A 30 11.51 -22.42 24.76
N GLY A 31 12.60 -22.00 25.40
CA GLY A 31 13.94 -22.48 25.03
C GLY A 31 14.34 -22.31 23.55
N GLY A 32 13.94 -21.22 22.90
CA GLY A 32 14.43 -20.87 21.56
C GLY A 32 13.71 -21.51 20.38
N THR A 33 12.54 -22.11 20.55
CA THR A 33 11.68 -22.50 19.42
C THR A 33 11.26 -21.27 18.60
N ARG A 34 11.54 -21.32 17.29
CA ARG A 34 11.15 -20.27 16.33
C ARG A 34 9.85 -20.65 15.66
N TYR A 35 8.82 -19.83 15.83
CA TYR A 35 7.55 -20.00 15.13
C TYR A 35 7.57 -19.18 13.85
N LYS A 36 7.22 -19.82 12.74
CA LYS A 36 7.02 -19.14 11.47
C LYS A 36 5.55 -18.76 11.34
N ILE A 37 5.25 -17.50 11.61
CA ILE A 37 3.90 -16.93 11.50
C ILE A 37 3.84 -16.09 10.23
N GLU A 38 2.81 -16.32 9.43
CA GLU A 38 2.60 -15.57 8.19
C GLU A 38 1.92 -14.23 8.48
N HIS A 39 2.13 -13.24 7.62
CA HIS A 39 1.64 -11.88 7.84
C HIS A 39 0.11 -11.79 7.99
N PHE A 40 -0.63 -12.69 7.35
CA PHE A 40 -2.09 -12.74 7.41
C PHE A 40 -2.63 -13.43 8.68
N SER A 41 -1.77 -14.06 9.49
CA SER A 41 -2.20 -14.75 10.72
C SER A 41 -2.36 -13.80 11.91
N ILE A 42 -1.75 -12.61 11.87
CA ILE A 42 -1.78 -11.63 12.96
C ILE A 42 -2.75 -10.50 12.56
N PRO A 43 -3.95 -10.39 13.16
CA PRO A 43 -4.98 -9.44 12.74
C PRO A 43 -4.81 -8.03 13.35
N ILE A 44 -3.64 -7.71 13.90
CA ILE A 44 -3.34 -6.46 14.60
C ILE A 44 -2.02 -5.84 14.13
N ALA A 45 -1.80 -4.58 14.49
CA ALA A 45 -0.56 -3.84 14.26
C ALA A 45 -0.08 -3.87 12.78
N TYR A 46 1.22 -3.98 12.57
CA TYR A 46 1.83 -3.91 11.24
C TYR A 46 1.36 -5.01 10.27
N PRO A 47 1.30 -6.30 10.68
CA PRO A 47 0.85 -7.37 9.77
C PRO A 47 -0.55 -7.13 9.20
N LYS A 48 -1.46 -6.53 9.99
CA LYS A 48 -2.80 -6.15 9.52
C LYS A 48 -2.74 -5.11 8.40
N ILE A 49 -1.96 -4.03 8.60
CA ILE A 49 -1.82 -2.94 7.63
C ILE A 49 -1.20 -3.49 6.34
N PHE A 50 -0.11 -4.24 6.48
CA PHE A 50 0.57 -4.87 5.37
C PHE A 50 -0.36 -5.78 4.57
N THR A 51 -1.09 -6.68 5.24
CA THR A 51 -2.04 -7.60 4.58
C THR A 51 -3.16 -6.83 3.88
N SER A 52 -3.68 -5.76 4.49
CA SER A 52 -4.74 -4.93 3.91
C SER A 52 -4.25 -4.18 2.66
N ARG A 53 -3.02 -3.65 2.69
CA ARG A 53 -2.40 -2.96 1.54
C ARG A 53 -2.14 -3.92 0.38
N ILE A 54 -1.59 -5.09 0.68
CA ILE A 54 -1.38 -6.12 -0.34
C ILE A 54 -2.72 -6.58 -0.92
N LYS A 55 -3.74 -6.85 -0.10
CA LYS A 55 -5.10 -7.19 -0.57
C LYS A 55 -5.58 -6.14 -1.57
N TYR A 56 -5.51 -4.87 -1.17
CA TYR A 56 -5.93 -3.76 -2.02
C TYR A 56 -5.20 -3.77 -3.38
N ASN A 57 -3.87 -3.85 -3.40
CA ASN A 57 -3.12 -3.87 -4.66
C ASN A 57 -3.53 -5.05 -5.54
N MET A 58 -3.62 -6.25 -4.96
CA MET A 58 -3.93 -7.48 -5.70
C MET A 58 -5.33 -7.49 -6.30
N MET A 59 -6.29 -6.85 -5.61
CA MET A 59 -7.65 -6.66 -6.10
C MET A 59 -7.72 -5.73 -7.32
N HIS A 60 -6.79 -4.77 -7.42
CA HIS A 60 -6.77 -3.76 -8.48
C HIS A 60 -5.82 -4.08 -9.66
N LEU A 61 -5.10 -5.22 -9.62
CA LEU A 61 -4.25 -5.63 -10.75
C LEU A 61 -5.09 -5.90 -12.01
N THR A 62 -4.64 -5.41 -13.16
CA THR A 62 -5.31 -5.63 -14.44
C THR A 62 -4.75 -6.81 -15.24
N GLY A 63 -3.53 -7.24 -14.93
CA GLY A 63 -2.85 -8.38 -15.59
C GLY A 63 -1.93 -8.01 -16.73
N ASN A 64 -1.92 -6.74 -17.13
CA ASN A 64 -1.02 -6.19 -18.16
C ASN A 64 0.14 -5.38 -17.55
N GLU A 65 0.22 -5.33 -16.22
CA GLU A 65 1.23 -4.55 -15.51
C GLU A 65 2.56 -5.29 -15.45
N GLU A 66 3.64 -4.58 -15.75
CA GLU A 66 5.01 -5.06 -15.53
C GLU A 66 5.45 -4.70 -14.12
N ILE A 67 5.43 -5.68 -13.21
CA ILE A 67 5.88 -5.50 -11.83
C ILE A 67 7.25 -6.16 -11.67
N GLU A 68 8.23 -5.38 -11.24
CA GLU A 68 9.58 -5.86 -10.97
C GLU A 68 9.55 -7.02 -9.94
N GLY A 69 10.09 -8.18 -10.33
CA GLY A 69 10.13 -9.38 -9.48
C GLY A 69 8.91 -10.30 -9.61
N ILE A 70 7.90 -9.96 -10.43
CA ILE A 70 6.76 -10.83 -10.72
C ILE A 70 6.82 -11.32 -12.15
N ASN A 71 6.82 -12.64 -12.33
CA ASN A 71 6.71 -13.25 -13.65
C ASN A 71 5.27 -13.06 -14.20
N PRO A 72 5.07 -12.77 -15.51
CA PRO A 72 3.73 -12.71 -16.12
C PRO A 72 2.84 -13.92 -15.81
N ARG A 73 3.42 -15.13 -15.66
CA ARG A 73 2.67 -16.32 -15.24
C ARG A 73 2.14 -16.20 -13.80
N LEU A 74 2.96 -15.68 -12.89
CA LEU A 74 2.55 -15.42 -11.50
C LEU A 74 1.44 -14.36 -11.45
N LEU A 75 1.52 -13.33 -12.30
CA LEU A 75 0.47 -12.32 -12.39
C LEU A 75 -0.88 -12.92 -12.83
N LYS A 76 -0.86 -13.79 -13.85
CA LYS A 76 -2.07 -14.54 -14.27
C LYS A 76 -2.62 -15.44 -13.17
N ASP A 77 -1.73 -16.13 -12.44
CA ASP A 77 -2.14 -16.98 -11.31
C ASP A 77 -2.76 -16.16 -10.17
N ILE A 78 -2.26 -14.95 -9.90
CA ILE A 78 -2.83 -14.06 -8.89
C ILE A 78 -4.25 -13.66 -9.27
N ILE A 79 -4.46 -13.24 -10.53
CA ILE A 79 -5.78 -12.80 -11.01
C ILE A 79 -6.76 -13.97 -11.01
N LYS A 80 -6.32 -15.15 -11.46
CA LYS A 80 -7.14 -16.37 -11.45
C LYS A 80 -7.61 -16.76 -10.05
N ASN A 81 -6.77 -16.55 -9.03
CA ASN A 81 -7.03 -16.94 -7.65
C ASN A 81 -7.53 -15.78 -6.77
N ARG A 82 -7.89 -14.62 -7.35
CA ARG A 82 -8.31 -13.41 -6.63
C ARG A 82 -9.50 -13.64 -5.69
N GLN A 83 -10.42 -14.52 -6.06
CA GLN A 83 -11.59 -14.88 -5.24
C GLN A 83 -11.21 -15.31 -3.80
N PHE A 84 -10.08 -15.97 -3.60
CA PHE A 84 -9.63 -16.39 -2.27
C PHE A 84 -9.24 -15.19 -1.40
N LEU A 85 -8.81 -14.09 -2.01
CA LEU A 85 -8.48 -12.85 -1.28
C LEU A 85 -9.73 -12.09 -0.87
N GLU A 86 -10.80 -12.13 -1.68
CA GLU A 86 -12.09 -11.52 -1.33
C GLU A 86 -12.63 -12.13 -0.03
N ASN A 87 -12.58 -13.45 0.08
CA ASN A 87 -13.03 -14.23 1.25
C ASN A 87 -12.02 -14.28 2.42
N ASP A 88 -10.89 -13.57 2.32
CA ASP A 88 -9.79 -13.60 3.32
C ASP A 88 -9.15 -14.99 3.55
N GLU A 89 -9.24 -15.88 2.55
CA GLU A 89 -8.67 -17.23 2.55
C GLU A 89 -7.19 -17.25 2.09
N TRP A 90 -6.35 -16.47 2.78
CA TRP A 90 -4.93 -16.30 2.45
C TRP A 90 -4.12 -17.60 2.42
N GLY A 91 -4.46 -18.58 3.27
CA GLY A 91 -3.80 -19.87 3.30
C GLY A 91 -4.00 -20.66 2.00
N LEU A 92 -5.23 -20.67 1.47
CA LEU A 92 -5.56 -21.32 0.19
C LEU A 92 -4.90 -20.59 -0.97
N PHE A 93 -4.95 -19.25 -0.95
CA PHE A 93 -4.30 -18.41 -1.95
C PHE A 93 -2.79 -18.70 -2.04
N LYS A 94 -2.11 -18.73 -0.89
CA LYS A 94 -0.69 -19.08 -0.80
C LYS A 94 -0.41 -20.50 -1.31
N SER A 95 -1.27 -21.47 -0.98
CA SER A 95 -1.13 -22.85 -1.43
C SER A 95 -1.17 -22.97 -2.96
N LYS A 96 -2.10 -22.25 -3.62
CA LYS A 96 -2.24 -22.26 -5.09
C LYS A 96 -1.07 -21.62 -5.83
N ILE A 97 -0.48 -20.56 -5.27
CA ILE A 97 0.71 -19.91 -5.85
C ILE A 97 1.99 -20.67 -5.54
N GLY A 98 2.08 -21.26 -4.35
CA GLY A 98 3.27 -21.95 -3.87
C GLY A 98 4.24 -21.01 -3.14
N PRO A 99 5.01 -21.56 -2.17
CA PRO A 99 5.70 -20.77 -1.14
C PRO A 99 6.80 -19.86 -1.68
N ARG A 100 7.55 -20.29 -2.70
CA ARG A 100 8.63 -19.50 -3.30
C ARG A 100 8.08 -18.27 -4.04
N ARG A 101 7.15 -18.52 -4.97
CA ARG A 101 6.50 -17.47 -5.77
C ARG A 101 5.72 -16.48 -4.90
N TYR A 102 5.14 -16.96 -3.79
CA TYR A 102 4.46 -16.11 -2.83
C TYR A 102 5.41 -15.15 -2.09
N LYS A 103 6.63 -15.59 -1.76
CA LYS A 103 7.66 -14.71 -1.19
C LYS A 103 8.08 -13.62 -2.17
N ASP A 104 8.25 -13.97 -3.44
CA ASP A 104 8.58 -13.02 -4.51
C ASP A 104 7.45 -11.99 -4.67
N LEU A 105 6.20 -12.45 -4.66
CA LEU A 105 5.00 -11.61 -4.69
C LEU A 105 4.94 -10.60 -3.54
N ILE A 106 5.10 -11.06 -2.30
CA ILE A 106 5.09 -10.20 -1.11
C ILE A 106 6.17 -9.12 -1.21
N THR A 107 7.36 -9.51 -1.65
CA THR A 107 8.50 -8.59 -1.81
C THR A 107 8.23 -7.54 -2.88
N ALA A 108 7.69 -7.97 -4.02
CA ALA A 108 7.32 -7.06 -5.10
C ALA A 108 6.19 -6.10 -4.69
N MET A 109 5.17 -6.59 -3.98
CA MET A 109 4.06 -5.76 -3.51
C MET A 109 4.50 -4.72 -2.47
N ALA A 110 5.47 -5.07 -1.60
CA ALA A 110 6.06 -4.11 -0.67
C ALA A 110 6.80 -2.97 -1.42
N LYS A 111 7.52 -3.29 -2.50
CA LYS A 111 8.14 -2.28 -3.38
C LYS A 111 7.10 -1.39 -4.07
N VAL A 112 6.00 -1.97 -4.56
CA VAL A 112 4.89 -1.23 -5.18
C VAL A 112 4.25 -0.27 -4.17
N ASN A 113 4.06 -0.71 -2.93
CA ASN A 113 3.55 0.16 -1.86
C ASN A 113 4.48 1.36 -1.63
N LEU A 114 5.79 1.14 -1.61
CA LEU A 114 6.76 2.21 -1.44
C LEU A 114 6.76 3.18 -2.63
N SER A 115 6.70 2.68 -3.86
CA SER A 115 6.71 3.53 -5.06
C SER A 115 5.42 4.32 -5.26
N SER A 116 4.31 3.87 -4.66
CA SER A 116 3.02 4.59 -4.70
C SER A 116 3.02 5.90 -3.90
N ILE A 117 4.03 6.14 -3.06
CA ILE A 117 4.11 7.30 -2.18
C ILE A 117 5.36 8.12 -2.48
N ASP A 118 5.22 9.45 -2.53
CA ASP A 118 6.37 10.35 -2.56
C ASP A 118 7.00 10.46 -1.17
N ALA A 119 7.97 9.58 -0.89
CA ALA A 119 8.66 9.51 0.39
C ALA A 119 9.40 10.81 0.74
N LYS A 120 9.91 11.53 -0.26
CA LYS A 120 10.66 12.78 -0.03
C LYS A 120 9.78 13.87 0.57
N VAL A 121 8.50 13.92 0.19
CA VAL A 121 7.52 14.86 0.77
C VAL A 121 7.31 14.61 2.26
N SER A 122 7.31 13.33 2.66
CA SER A 122 6.97 12.94 4.04
C SER A 122 8.16 13.11 5.00
N ILE A 123 9.38 12.89 4.52
CA ILE A 123 10.62 12.91 5.32
C ILE A 123 11.13 14.34 5.53
N ASP A 124 10.99 15.20 4.52
CA ASP A 124 11.51 16.57 4.54
C ASP A 124 10.81 17.44 5.62
N LEU A 125 11.60 17.95 6.57
CA LEU A 125 11.11 18.78 7.67
C LEU A 125 10.66 20.18 7.21
N LYS A 126 11.21 20.68 6.10
CA LYS A 126 10.97 22.05 5.60
C LYS A 126 10.15 22.05 4.31
N ARG A 127 9.36 20.99 4.10
CA ARG A 127 8.60 20.81 2.87
C ARG A 127 7.56 21.91 2.68
N ILE A 128 7.57 22.52 1.50
CA ILE A 128 6.47 23.37 1.04
C ILE A 128 5.42 22.53 0.31
N LEU A 129 4.16 22.68 0.70
CA LEU A 129 3.02 22.05 0.05
C LEU A 129 2.19 23.10 -0.69
N ARG A 130 1.41 22.64 -1.67
CA ARG A 130 0.52 23.52 -2.41
C ARG A 130 -0.54 24.08 -1.45
N LEU A 131 -0.70 25.40 -1.48
CA LEU A 131 -1.65 26.10 -0.62
C LEU A 131 -3.09 25.64 -0.93
N PRO A 132 -3.86 25.19 0.07
CA PRO A 132 -5.29 24.98 -0.11
C PRO A 132 -5.96 26.25 -0.62
N THR A 133 -6.95 26.10 -1.47
CA THR A 133 -7.65 27.12 -2.26
C THR A 133 -6.93 27.68 -3.49
N SER A 134 -5.63 27.42 -3.66
CA SER A 134 -4.89 27.86 -4.87
C SER A 134 -5.31 27.08 -6.13
N LEU A 135 -5.03 27.64 -7.31
CA LEU A 135 -5.24 26.98 -8.60
C LEU A 135 -4.03 26.12 -8.98
N HIS A 136 -4.27 24.88 -9.39
CA HIS A 136 -3.28 24.03 -10.05
C HIS A 136 -3.28 24.27 -11.56
N SER A 137 -2.52 25.27 -12.02
CA SER A 137 -2.57 25.76 -13.40
C SER A 137 -2.39 24.69 -14.48
N LYS A 138 -1.62 23.62 -14.23
CA LYS A 138 -1.42 22.51 -15.19
C LYS A 138 -2.71 21.75 -15.54
N VAL A 139 -3.64 21.65 -14.59
CA VAL A 139 -4.90 20.89 -14.75
C VAL A 139 -6.13 21.78 -14.58
N SER A 140 -5.93 23.08 -14.39
CA SER A 140 -6.98 24.09 -14.19
C SER A 140 -8.00 23.73 -13.08
N MET A 141 -7.55 23.05 -12.03
CA MET A 141 -8.38 22.68 -10.86
C MET A 141 -7.93 23.39 -9.59
N LYS A 142 -8.87 23.68 -8.70
CA LYS A 142 -8.62 24.23 -7.36
C LYS A 142 -8.09 23.15 -6.43
N CYS A 143 -7.11 23.49 -5.61
CA CYS A 143 -6.68 22.63 -4.51
C CYS A 143 -7.63 22.79 -3.34
N VAL A 144 -8.50 21.82 -3.12
CA VAL A 144 -9.57 21.92 -2.12
C VAL A 144 -9.22 21.08 -0.91
N GLU A 145 -9.56 21.58 0.28
CA GLU A 145 -9.51 20.79 1.50
C GLU A 145 -10.55 19.66 1.44
N VAL A 146 -10.09 18.41 1.52
CA VAL A 146 -10.96 17.23 1.43
C VAL A 146 -11.26 16.71 2.83
N LYS A 147 -12.47 16.99 3.34
CA LYS A 147 -12.92 16.49 4.66
C LYS A 147 -13.20 14.99 4.66
N ASN A 148 -13.77 14.46 3.58
CA ASN A 148 -14.07 13.05 3.44
C ASN A 148 -13.74 12.59 2.01
N ARG A 149 -12.85 11.59 1.91
CA ARG A 149 -12.36 11.06 0.63
C ARG A 149 -13.44 10.35 -0.18
N GLU A 150 -14.37 9.65 0.47
CA GLU A 150 -15.35 8.78 -0.21
C GLU A 150 -16.45 9.58 -0.91
N THR A 151 -16.74 10.79 -0.42
CA THR A 151 -17.79 11.68 -0.96
C THR A 151 -17.22 12.82 -1.80
N PHE A 152 -15.89 12.85 -1.99
CA PHE A 152 -15.23 13.91 -2.70
C PHE A 152 -15.07 13.54 -4.17
N ASN A 153 -15.69 14.34 -5.05
CA ASN A 153 -15.48 14.23 -6.49
C ASN A 153 -14.73 15.49 -6.97
N PRO A 154 -13.48 15.36 -7.45
CA PRO A 154 -12.70 16.50 -7.93
C PRO A 154 -13.35 17.19 -9.14
N LEU A 155 -14.02 16.44 -10.01
CA LEU A 155 -14.72 16.97 -11.20
C LEU A 155 -16.02 17.70 -10.89
N LYS A 156 -16.36 17.87 -9.61
CA LYS A 156 -17.51 18.67 -9.18
C LYS A 156 -17.11 19.73 -8.16
N LYS A 157 -16.22 19.38 -7.23
CA LYS A 157 -15.86 20.23 -6.10
C LYS A 157 -14.57 21.03 -6.31
N ALA A 158 -13.71 20.61 -7.24
CA ALA A 158 -12.42 21.26 -7.51
C ALA A 158 -12.40 22.05 -8.83
N ILE A 159 -13.52 22.16 -9.53
CA ILE A 159 -13.59 22.95 -10.76
C ILE A 159 -13.76 24.44 -10.40
N PRO A 160 -12.94 25.35 -10.95
CA PRO A 160 -13.16 26.78 -10.82
C PRO A 160 -14.25 27.25 -11.80
N LYS A 161 -15.00 28.29 -11.44
CA LYS A 161 -16.15 28.79 -12.21
C LYS A 161 -15.86 29.03 -13.70
N PHE A 162 -14.71 29.63 -14.01
CA PHE A 162 -14.34 29.94 -15.40
C PHE A 162 -14.09 28.70 -16.29
N VAL A 163 -13.96 27.50 -15.71
CA VAL A 163 -13.87 26.23 -16.44
C VAL A 163 -15.25 25.59 -16.62
N GLU A 164 -16.19 25.81 -15.69
CA GLU A 164 -17.58 25.32 -15.82
C GLU A 164 -18.35 26.06 -16.91
N GLU A 165 -18.01 27.34 -17.16
CA GLU A 165 -18.66 28.21 -18.15
C GLU A 165 -18.21 27.93 -19.59
N ARG A 166 -17.29 26.99 -19.81
CA ARG A 166 -16.61 26.72 -21.08
C ARG A 166 -17.14 25.47 -21.77
#